data_AF-A0A537X183-F1
#
_entry.id   AF-A0A537X183-F1
#
_cell.length_a   1.000
_cell.length_b   1.000
_cell.length_c   1.000
_cell.angle_alpha   90.00
_cell.angle_beta   90.00
_cell.angle_gamma   90.00
#
_symmetry.space_group_name_H-M   'P 1'
#
loop_
_entity.id
_entity.type
_entity.pdbx_description
1 polymer ?
#
loop_
_entity_poly.entity_id
_entity_poly.type
_entity_poly.pdbx_seq_one_letter_code
_entity_poly.pdbx_strand_id
1 'polypeptide(L)'
;MTEDKRSPLHAWHEANGAETIWEDGYPWTIHEGRDPLEEYEAVRTGTGIWDLFSTCKYEVTGPDAALSIQRRFTNTVDGTQPGQVRYGAFVNADGSMVDDGNVYRFAEDRFWVMINTAALQDWFGDTASDLDARVEHRTDDLADDRRPGPHLAGHAAAAGRSRPRGAEVLPVLA
;
A
#
# COMPACT_ATOMS: atom_id res chain seq x y z
N MET A 1 -18.76 -15.77 -6.83
CA MET A 1 -17.30 -15.92 -6.63
C MET A 1 -16.68 -14.84 -7.48
N THR A 2 -16.29 -13.75 -6.83
CA THR A 2 -15.54 -12.67 -7.46
C THR A 2 -14.25 -13.25 -8.03
N GLU A 3 -13.87 -12.81 -9.23
CA GLU A 3 -12.61 -13.20 -9.86
C GLU A 3 -11.45 -12.86 -8.92
N ASP A 4 -10.61 -13.85 -8.61
CA ASP A 4 -9.46 -13.67 -7.72
C ASP A 4 -8.52 -12.63 -8.33
N LYS A 5 -8.34 -11.50 -7.64
CA LYS A 5 -7.46 -10.42 -8.11
C LYS A 5 -6.02 -10.87 -8.04
N ARG A 6 -5.21 -10.52 -9.04
CA ARG A 6 -3.82 -10.97 -9.14
C ARG A 6 -2.90 -9.78 -9.29
N SER A 7 -1.84 -9.79 -8.48
CA SER A 7 -0.70 -8.89 -8.66
C SER A 7 -0.01 -9.16 -10.01
N PRO A 8 0.62 -8.14 -10.63
CA PRO A 8 1.60 -8.35 -11.70
C PRO A 8 2.73 -9.34 -11.36
N LEU A 9 3.02 -9.54 -10.07
CA LEU A 9 4.03 -10.49 -9.58
C LEU A 9 3.46 -11.88 -9.25
N HIS A 10 2.16 -12.12 -9.43
CA HIS A 10 1.51 -13.37 -9.01
C HIS A 10 2.16 -14.64 -9.58
N ALA A 11 2.51 -14.65 -10.87
CA ALA A 11 3.19 -15.79 -11.48
C ALA A 11 4.59 -16.04 -10.91
N TRP A 12 5.27 -14.98 -10.46
CA TRP A 12 6.57 -15.10 -9.79
C TRP A 12 6.40 -15.70 -8.39
N HIS A 13 5.40 -15.27 -7.63
CA HIS A 13 5.04 -15.84 -6.33
C HIS A 13 4.76 -17.34 -6.42
N GLU A 14 3.92 -17.76 -7.37
CA GLU A 14 3.61 -19.18 -7.61
C GLU A 14 4.87 -20.00 -7.93
N ALA A 15 5.75 -19.45 -8.76
CA ALA A 15 7.00 -20.12 -9.16
C ALA A 15 8.01 -20.26 -8.01
N ASN A 16 7.91 -19.43 -6.97
CA ASN A 16 8.81 -19.45 -5.80
C ASN A 16 8.18 -20.11 -4.57
N GLY A 17 7.01 -20.74 -4.72
CA GLY A 17 6.38 -21.51 -3.63
C GLY A 17 5.76 -20.62 -2.56
N ALA A 18 5.25 -19.45 -2.96
CA ALA A 18 4.60 -18.52 -2.05
C ALA A 18 3.42 -19.15 -1.29
N GLU A 19 3.37 -18.92 0.02
CA GLU A 19 2.16 -19.15 0.81
C GLU A 19 1.31 -17.88 0.78
N THR A 20 0.04 -18.00 0.39
CA THR A 20 -0.86 -16.86 0.17
C THR A 20 -2.15 -17.02 0.97
N ILE A 21 -2.56 -15.96 1.66
CA ILE A 21 -3.91 -15.82 2.22
C ILE A 21 -4.70 -14.78 1.44
N TRP A 22 -6.03 -14.82 1.55
CA TRP A 22 -6.92 -13.95 0.78
C TRP A 22 -7.77 -13.11 1.72
N GLU A 23 -7.73 -11.79 1.52
CA GLU A 23 -8.53 -10.82 2.28
C GLU A 23 -9.20 -9.85 1.29
N ASP A 24 -10.51 -9.67 1.42
CA ASP A 24 -11.32 -8.83 0.51
C ASP A 24 -11.13 -9.13 -0.99
N GLY A 25 -10.76 -10.36 -1.34
CA GLY A 25 -10.48 -10.78 -2.72
C GLY A 25 -9.07 -10.44 -3.23
N TYR A 26 -8.18 -9.95 -2.36
CA TYR A 26 -6.78 -9.66 -2.65
C TYR A 26 -5.83 -10.71 -2.04
N PRO A 27 -4.74 -11.10 -2.74
CA PRO A 27 -3.78 -12.09 -2.27
C PRO A 27 -2.67 -11.46 -1.41
N TRP A 28 -2.54 -11.86 -0.15
CA TRP A 28 -1.40 -11.51 0.69
C TRP A 28 -0.39 -12.64 0.73
N THR A 29 0.82 -12.39 0.23
CA THR A 29 1.94 -13.33 0.35
C THR A 29 2.50 -13.28 1.77
N ILE A 30 2.52 -14.43 2.45
CA ILE A 30 3.07 -14.59 3.80
C ILE A 30 4.59 -14.78 3.74
N HIS A 31 5.06 -15.67 2.86
CA HIS A 31 6.49 -15.93 2.59
C HIS A 31 6.66 -16.58 1.21
N GLU A 32 7.87 -16.53 0.67
CA GLU A 32 8.24 -17.01 -0.68
C GLU A 32 8.86 -18.41 -0.61
N GLY A 33 8.15 -19.35 0.01
CA GLY A 33 8.57 -20.76 0.12
C GLY A 33 9.84 -21.02 0.96
N ARG A 34 10.42 -19.98 1.56
CA ARG A 34 11.58 -20.05 2.48
C ARG A 34 11.14 -19.97 3.93
N ASP A 35 12.07 -20.29 4.84
CA ASP A 35 11.87 -20.05 6.27
C ASP A 35 11.71 -18.54 6.50
N PRO A 36 10.62 -18.07 7.14
CA PRO A 36 10.42 -16.65 7.45
C PRO A 36 11.59 -16.01 8.21
N LEU A 37 12.34 -16.78 9.00
CA LEU A 37 13.53 -16.27 9.68
C LEU A 37 14.67 -15.97 8.71
N GLU A 38 14.87 -16.81 7.69
CA GLU A 38 15.86 -16.58 6.64
C GLU A 38 15.49 -15.35 5.78
N GLU A 39 14.20 -15.17 5.47
CA GLU A 39 13.71 -13.99 4.76
C GLU A 39 13.94 -12.70 5.56
N TYR A 40 13.63 -12.75 6.87
CA TYR A 40 13.91 -11.66 7.79
C TYR A 40 15.41 -11.29 7.81
N GLU A 41 16.29 -12.29 7.95
CA GLU A 41 17.75 -12.06 7.96
C GLU A 41 18.23 -11.49 6.62
N ALA A 42 17.70 -11.96 5.49
CA ALA A 42 18.02 -11.44 4.16
C ALA A 42 17.63 -9.95 4.01
N VAL A 43 16.47 -9.54 4.52
CA VAL A 43 16.05 -8.13 4.54
C VAL A 43 16.95 -7.30 5.45
N ARG A 44 17.33 -7.82 6.63
CA ARG A 44 18.15 -7.09 7.61
C ARG A 44 19.60 -6.89 7.17
N THR A 45 20.14 -7.84 6.42
CA THR A 45 21.56 -7.86 6.01
C THR A 45 21.76 -7.48 4.54
N GLY A 46 20.69 -7.41 3.77
CA GLY A 46 20.72 -7.14 2.34
C GLY A 46 19.54 -6.29 1.88
N THR A 47 18.77 -6.82 0.93
CA THR A 47 17.64 -6.13 0.31
C THR A 47 16.51 -7.13 0.11
N GLY A 48 15.29 -6.73 0.46
CA GLY A 48 14.08 -7.47 0.13
C GLY A 48 13.17 -6.68 -0.78
N ILE A 49 12.33 -7.42 -1.50
CA ILE A 49 11.21 -6.88 -2.27
C ILE A 49 9.96 -7.45 -1.62
N TRP A 50 8.97 -6.60 -1.37
CA TRP A 50 7.66 -7.02 -0.88
C TRP A 50 6.60 -6.48 -1.81
N ASP A 51 5.70 -7.36 -2.23
CA ASP A 51 4.57 -7.01 -3.07
C ASP A 51 3.42 -6.41 -2.23
N LEU A 52 3.19 -5.11 -2.39
CA LEU A 52 2.12 -4.35 -1.71
C LEU A 52 0.90 -4.14 -2.62
N PHE A 53 0.69 -5.04 -3.58
CA PHE A 53 -0.50 -5.07 -4.43
C PHE A 53 -1.80 -4.99 -3.60
N SER A 54 -1.87 -5.79 -2.53
CA SER A 54 -3.08 -6.03 -1.74
C SER A 54 -3.43 -4.93 -0.73
N THR A 55 -2.49 -4.05 -0.42
CA THR A 55 -2.82 -2.80 0.30
C THR A 55 -3.84 -2.04 -0.52
N CYS A 56 -4.97 -1.66 0.06
CA CYS A 56 -6.04 -0.96 -0.62
C CYS A 56 -5.76 0.55 -0.70
N LYS A 57 -6.08 1.15 -1.84
CA LYS A 57 -5.84 2.56 -2.15
C LYS A 57 -7.17 3.27 -2.37
N TYR A 58 -7.45 4.30 -1.57
CA TYR A 58 -8.58 5.20 -1.75
C TYR A 58 -8.07 6.58 -2.14
N GLU A 59 -8.47 7.05 -3.31
CA GLU A 59 -8.20 8.40 -3.75
C GLU A 59 -9.27 9.35 -3.22
N VAL A 60 -8.84 10.42 -2.56
CA VAL A 60 -9.69 11.47 -2.01
C VAL A 60 -9.37 12.77 -2.74
N THR A 61 -10.35 13.33 -3.42
CA THR A 61 -10.20 14.53 -4.26
C THR A 61 -11.21 15.61 -3.89
N GLY A 62 -10.88 16.87 -4.17
CA GLY A 62 -11.74 18.03 -3.94
C GLY A 62 -11.18 18.99 -2.89
N PRO A 63 -11.67 20.24 -2.85
CA PRO A 63 -11.16 21.27 -1.93
C PRO A 63 -11.29 20.88 -0.45
N ASP A 64 -12.28 20.05 -0.09
CA ASP A 64 -12.47 19.57 1.29
C ASP A 64 -11.85 18.19 1.55
N ALA A 65 -11.01 17.68 0.63
CA ALA A 65 -10.42 16.33 0.74
C ALA A 65 -9.69 16.12 2.08
N ALA A 66 -8.84 17.08 2.48
CA ALA A 66 -8.11 17.00 3.75
C ALA A 66 -9.04 16.95 4.96
N LEU A 67 -10.11 17.76 4.95
CA LEU A 67 -11.11 17.80 6.02
C LEU A 67 -11.88 16.48 6.11
N SER A 68 -12.27 15.92 4.96
CA SER A 68 -12.96 14.62 4.90
C SER A 68 -12.11 13.50 5.52
N ILE A 69 -10.79 13.48 5.31
CA ILE A 69 -9.88 12.50 5.91
C ILE A 69 -9.73 12.77 7.42
N GLN A 70 -9.54 14.03 7.81
CA GLN A 70 -9.28 14.43 9.19
C GLN A 70 -10.41 14.04 10.16
N ARG A 71 -11.65 13.93 9.68
CA ARG A 71 -12.82 13.51 10.48
C ARG A 71 -12.68 12.14 11.14
N ARG A 72 -11.87 11.24 10.57
CA ARG A 72 -11.68 9.86 11.06
C ARG A 72 -10.22 9.51 11.33
N PHE A 73 -9.28 10.34 10.88
CA PHE A 73 -7.84 10.12 11.04
C PHE A 73 -7.30 10.80 12.30
N THR A 74 -6.50 10.05 13.07
CA THR A 74 -5.99 10.51 14.37
C THR A 74 -4.79 11.46 14.28
N ASN A 75 -4.03 11.42 13.18
CA ASN A 75 -2.91 12.32 12.96
C ASN A 75 -3.38 13.58 12.20
N THR A 76 -2.63 14.68 12.31
CA THR A 76 -2.96 15.94 11.65
C THR A 76 -2.63 15.87 10.15
N VAL A 77 -3.67 15.93 9.32
CA VAL A 77 -3.57 16.03 7.85
C VAL A 77 -3.11 17.44 7.45
N ASP A 78 -3.58 18.46 8.18
CA ASP A 78 -3.18 19.85 7.95
C ASP A 78 -1.65 20.03 8.01
N GLY A 79 -1.15 20.95 7.17
CA GLY A 79 0.29 21.20 7.02
C GLY A 79 1.08 20.13 6.25
N THR A 80 0.49 18.97 5.94
CA THR A 80 1.11 17.99 5.03
C THR A 80 1.23 18.60 3.63
N GLN A 81 2.44 18.70 3.08
CA GLN A 81 2.69 19.28 1.75
C GLN A 81 2.61 18.20 0.65
N PRO A 82 2.37 18.58 -0.62
CA PRO A 82 2.47 17.64 -1.73
C PRO A 82 3.81 16.89 -1.72
N GLY A 83 3.76 15.57 -1.93
CA GLY A 83 4.89 14.65 -1.81
C GLY A 83 5.17 14.14 -0.39
N GLN A 84 4.41 14.58 0.62
CA GLN A 84 4.53 14.09 2.00
C GLN A 84 3.45 13.04 2.33
N VAL A 85 3.75 12.26 3.38
CA VAL A 85 2.89 11.22 3.92
C VAL A 85 2.73 11.37 5.43
N ARG A 86 1.56 11.02 5.95
CA ARG A 86 1.28 10.87 7.38
C ARG A 86 0.79 9.46 7.66
N TYR A 87 1.37 8.81 8.66
CA TYR A 87 0.88 7.55 9.18
C TYR A 87 0.03 7.80 10.44
N GLY A 88 -1.01 7.01 10.64
CA GLY A 88 -1.87 7.10 11.81
C GLY A 88 -3.02 6.10 11.80
N ALA A 89 -3.79 6.08 12.88
CA ALA A 89 -4.97 5.26 13.00
C ALA A 89 -6.20 5.98 12.45
N PHE A 90 -7.11 5.19 11.87
CA PHE A 90 -8.48 5.54 11.56
C PHE A 90 -9.39 4.99 12.65
N VAL A 91 -10.25 5.84 13.23
CA VAL A 91 -11.07 5.48 14.39
C VAL A 91 -12.55 5.72 14.12
N ASN A 92 -13.39 4.98 14.84
CA ASN A 92 -14.83 5.21 14.87
C ASN A 92 -15.18 6.34 15.87
N ALA A 93 -16.48 6.67 15.98
CA ALA A 93 -16.96 7.75 16.84
C ALA A 93 -16.63 7.56 18.33
N ASP A 94 -16.49 6.30 18.77
CA ASP A 94 -16.12 5.96 20.15
C ASP A 94 -14.59 5.98 20.37
N GLY A 95 -13.81 6.31 19.34
CA GLY A 95 -12.35 6.36 19.37
C GLY A 95 -11.67 4.99 19.25
N SER A 96 -12.42 3.92 18.98
CA SER A 96 -11.84 2.60 18.73
C SER A 96 -11.25 2.53 17.33
N MET A 97 -10.10 1.85 17.20
CA MET A 97 -9.42 1.67 15.92
C MET A 97 -10.28 0.84 14.97
N VAL A 98 -10.47 1.36 13.75
CA VAL A 98 -11.12 0.68 12.64
C VAL A 98 -10.07 0.09 11.71
N ASP A 99 -9.04 0.88 11.38
CA ASP A 99 -7.87 0.48 10.62
C ASP A 99 -6.71 1.46 10.90
N ASP A 100 -5.55 1.24 10.32
CA ASP A 100 -4.43 2.16 10.28
C ASP A 100 -3.90 2.31 8.85
N GLY A 101 -3.16 3.37 8.59
CA GLY A 101 -2.57 3.54 7.28
C GLY A 101 -1.89 4.86 7.02
N ASN A 102 -1.62 5.06 5.74
CA ASN A 102 -0.85 6.19 5.25
C ASN A 102 -1.74 7.14 4.44
N VAL A 103 -1.65 8.43 4.75
CA VAL A 103 -2.28 9.52 4.00
C VAL A 103 -1.19 10.25 3.22
N TYR A 104 -1.16 10.06 1.92
CA TYR A 104 -0.26 10.74 0.99
C TYR A 104 -0.95 11.97 0.42
N ARG A 105 -0.25 13.11 0.37
CA ARG A 105 -0.73 14.29 -0.38
C ARG A 105 -0.04 14.33 -1.73
N PHE A 106 -0.80 14.19 -2.82
CA PHE A 106 -0.28 14.26 -4.18
C PHE A 106 -0.40 15.66 -4.79
N ALA A 107 -1.46 16.38 -4.44
CA ALA A 107 -1.66 17.78 -4.83
C ALA A 107 -2.39 18.55 -3.71
N GLU A 108 -2.73 19.82 -3.95
CA GLU A 108 -3.44 20.65 -2.96
C GLU A 108 -4.74 20.00 -2.48
N ASP A 109 -5.50 19.44 -3.42
CA ASP A 109 -6.85 18.91 -3.31
C ASP A 109 -6.92 17.43 -3.70
N ARG A 110 -5.78 16.72 -3.67
CA ARG A 110 -5.68 15.29 -4.05
C ARG A 110 -4.81 14.52 -3.07
N PHE A 111 -5.43 13.53 -2.43
CA PHE A 111 -4.83 12.68 -1.42
C PHE A 111 -5.08 11.22 -1.72
N TRP A 112 -4.20 10.36 -1.23
CA TRP A 112 -4.43 8.92 -1.22
C TRP A 112 -4.35 8.40 0.19
N VAL A 113 -5.35 7.60 0.57
CA VAL A 113 -5.39 6.85 1.81
C VAL A 113 -5.08 5.40 1.47
N MET A 114 -3.98 4.88 2.00
CA MET A 114 -3.57 3.49 1.82
C MET A 114 -3.73 2.72 3.13
N ILE A 115 -4.59 1.71 3.12
CA ILE A 115 -4.98 0.85 4.26
C ILE A 115 -5.06 -0.61 3.82
N ASN A 116 -5.39 -1.56 4.69
CA ASN A 116 -5.34 -2.99 4.34
C ASN A 116 -6.68 -3.60 3.89
N THR A 117 -7.81 -2.87 3.96
CA THR A 117 -9.13 -3.38 3.56
C THR A 117 -9.80 -2.59 2.43
N ALA A 118 -10.51 -3.31 1.56
CA ALA A 118 -11.34 -2.75 0.49
C ALA A 118 -12.79 -2.48 0.95
N ALA A 119 -13.15 -2.86 2.18
CA ALA A 119 -14.51 -2.82 2.68
C ALA A 119 -14.94 -1.46 3.26
N LEU A 120 -14.09 -0.43 3.18
CA LEU A 120 -14.34 0.88 3.81
C LEU A 120 -14.74 1.98 2.82
N GLN A 121 -15.15 1.65 1.59
CA GLN A 121 -15.61 2.62 0.60
C GLN A 121 -16.76 3.50 1.13
N ASP A 122 -17.85 2.88 1.61
CA ASP A 122 -18.99 3.62 2.15
C ASP A 122 -18.62 4.37 3.43
N TRP A 123 -17.79 3.73 4.28
CA TRP A 123 -17.31 4.33 5.50
C TRP A 123 -16.54 5.62 5.22
N PHE A 124 -15.58 5.64 4.29
CA PHE A 124 -14.93 6.89 3.91
C PHE A 124 -15.89 7.84 3.18
N GLY A 125 -16.76 7.33 2.31
CA GLY A 125 -17.75 8.14 1.59
C GLY A 125 -18.62 9.00 2.51
N ASP A 126 -18.99 8.46 3.67
CA ASP A 126 -19.77 9.19 4.67
C ASP A 126 -19.07 10.47 5.17
N THR A 127 -17.72 10.53 5.25
CA THR A 127 -17.05 11.76 5.71
C THR A 127 -17.15 12.88 4.70
N ALA A 128 -17.39 12.55 3.43
CA ALA A 128 -17.44 13.49 2.33
C ALA A 128 -18.88 13.88 1.95
N SER A 129 -19.90 13.25 2.56
CA SER A 129 -21.32 13.40 2.17
C SER A 129 -21.87 14.83 2.21
N ASP A 130 -21.31 15.69 3.06
CA ASP A 130 -21.64 17.11 3.24
C ASP A 130 -20.50 18.06 2.85
N LEU A 131 -19.48 17.56 2.14
CA LEU A 131 -18.28 18.29 1.75
C LEU A 131 -18.09 18.31 0.23
N ASP A 132 -17.32 19.25 -0.30
CA ASP A 132 -16.83 19.20 -1.68
C ASP A 132 -15.58 18.31 -1.73
N ALA A 133 -15.83 17.01 -1.55
CA ALA A 133 -14.83 15.95 -1.61
C ALA A 133 -15.45 14.67 -2.20
N ARG A 134 -14.62 13.87 -2.86
CA ARG A 134 -14.99 12.56 -3.40
C ARG A 134 -13.96 11.52 -2.98
N VAL A 135 -14.44 10.39 -2.46
CA VAL A 135 -13.60 9.23 -2.12
C VAL A 135 -13.88 8.09 -3.08
N GLU A 136 -12.83 7.54 -3.67
CA GLU A 136 -12.94 6.43 -4.61
C GLU A 136 -11.87 5.37 -4.35
N HIS A 137 -12.29 4.12 -4.23
CA HIS A 137 -11.40 2.98 -4.23
C HIS A 137 -10.74 2.79 -5.60
N ARG A 138 -9.41 2.72 -5.62
CA ARG A 138 -8.55 2.72 -6.83
C ARG A 138 -7.63 1.51 -6.94
N THR A 139 -7.69 0.57 -5.99
CA THR A 139 -6.73 -0.54 -5.94
C THR A 139 -6.70 -1.34 -7.23
N ASP A 140 -7.87 -1.57 -7.85
CA ASP A 140 -7.99 -2.36 -9.09
C ASP A 140 -7.46 -1.61 -10.32
N ASP A 141 -7.61 -0.29 -10.35
CA ASP A 141 -7.14 0.55 -11.46
C ASP A 141 -5.61 0.48 -11.58
N LEU A 142 -4.92 0.26 -10.46
CA LEU A 142 -3.47 0.17 -10.38
C LEU A 142 -2.94 -1.25 -10.63
N ALA A 143 -3.84 -2.25 -10.68
CA ALA A 143 -3.52 -3.61 -11.06
C ALA A 143 -3.32 -3.74 -12.58
N ASP A 144 -4.16 -3.04 -13.34
CA ASP A 144 -4.27 -3.17 -14.80
C ASP A 144 -3.49 -2.10 -15.57
N ASP A 145 -3.05 -1.02 -14.90
CA ASP A 145 -2.28 0.01 -15.59
C ASP A 145 -0.85 -0.50 -15.87
N ARG A 146 -0.62 -0.91 -17.13
CA ARG A 146 0.72 -1.11 -17.72
C ARG A 146 1.55 0.18 -17.81
N ARG A 147 1.06 1.30 -17.25
CA ARG A 147 1.83 2.52 -17.05
C ARG A 147 2.54 2.43 -15.70
N PRO A 148 3.77 2.96 -15.58
CA PRO A 148 4.42 3.04 -14.28
C PRO A 148 3.59 3.93 -13.36
N GLY A 149 2.84 3.31 -12.44
CA GLY A 149 2.30 3.98 -11.27
C GLY A 149 3.42 4.64 -10.47
N PRO A 150 3.10 5.57 -9.55
CA PRO A 150 4.13 6.18 -8.70
C PRO A 150 4.90 5.05 -8.04
N HIS A 151 6.18 4.90 -8.40
CA HIS A 151 7.04 3.88 -7.85
C HIS A 151 6.92 3.94 -6.32
N LEU A 152 6.28 2.93 -5.73
CA LEU A 152 6.70 2.45 -4.42
C LEU A 152 8.06 1.81 -4.67
N ALA A 153 9.07 2.67 -4.84
CA ALA A 153 10.44 2.27 -4.68
C ALA A 153 10.56 1.86 -3.22
N GLY A 154 10.45 0.56 -2.94
CA GLY A 154 11.17 -0.01 -1.82
C GLY A 154 12.60 0.55 -1.90
N HIS A 155 13.05 1.21 -0.83
CA HIS A 155 14.30 1.95 -0.81
C HIS A 155 15.47 1.11 -1.36
N ALA A 156 15.80 1.29 -2.63
CA ALA A 156 17.06 0.87 -3.21
C ALA A 156 18.09 1.99 -2.97
N ALA A 157 18.55 2.12 -1.74
CA ALA A 157 19.62 3.07 -1.39
C ALA A 157 20.95 2.34 -1.22
N ALA A 158 21.73 2.35 -2.31
CA ALA A 158 23.19 2.22 -2.40
C ALA A 158 23.89 1.12 -1.57
N ALA A 159 24.23 0.03 -2.27
CA ALA A 159 25.26 -0.93 -1.87
C ALA A 159 26.63 -0.24 -1.67
N GLY A 160 27.00 0.03 -0.43
CA GLY A 160 28.33 0.43 -0.01
C GLY A 160 29.24 -0.77 0.26
N ARG A 161 29.96 -1.20 -0.80
CA ARG A 161 31.26 -1.90 -0.79
C ARG A 161 31.59 -2.84 0.41
N SER A 162 31.24 -4.12 0.29
CA SER A 162 32.20 -5.24 0.30
C SER A 162 31.42 -6.53 -0.01
N ARG A 163 31.86 -7.28 -1.03
CA ARG A 163 31.21 -8.53 -1.47
C ARG A 163 31.70 -9.70 -0.62
N PRO A 164 30.82 -10.48 0.04
CA PRO A 164 31.15 -11.87 0.35
C PRO A 164 31.07 -12.69 -0.95
N ARG A 165 32.01 -13.61 -1.15
CA ARG A 165 31.98 -14.56 -2.26
C ARG A 165 30.83 -15.55 -2.03
N GLY A 166 29.88 -15.64 -2.96
CA GLY A 166 28.83 -16.67 -2.95
C GLY A 166 27.41 -16.24 -3.33
N ALA A 167 27.12 -14.94 -3.47
CA ALA A 167 25.79 -14.50 -3.89
C ALA A 167 25.59 -14.66 -5.40
N GLU A 168 24.72 -15.58 -5.80
CA GLU A 168 24.20 -15.70 -7.15
C GLU A 168 23.31 -14.48 -7.44
N VAL A 169 23.62 -13.77 -8.52
CA VAL A 169 22.91 -12.56 -8.93
C VAL A 169 21.67 -13.00 -9.70
N LEU A 170 20.47 -12.77 -9.16
CA LEU A 170 19.24 -12.88 -9.94
C LEU A 170 19.30 -11.88 -11.12
N PRO A 171 19.02 -12.31 -12.35
CA PRO A 171 19.03 -11.41 -13.49
C PRO A 171 17.90 -10.40 -13.35
N VAL A 172 18.29 -9.11 -13.32
CA VAL A 172 17.38 -7.99 -13.53
C VAL A 172 16.89 -8.11 -14.98
N LEU A 173 15.58 -8.34 -15.15
CA LEU A 173 14.95 -8.34 -16.47
C LEU A 173 15.08 -6.96 -17.13
N ALA A 174 15.61 -6.97 -18.35
CA ALA A 174 15.51 -5.89 -19.35
C ALA A 174 14.21 -6.05 -20.15
#